data_AF-B5YMY3-F1
#
_entry.id   AF-B5YMY3-F1
#
_cell.length_a   1.000
_cell.length_b   1.000
_cell.length_c   1.000
_cell.angle_alpha   90.00
_cell.angle_beta   90.00
_cell.angle_gamma   90.00
#
_symmetry.space_group_name_H-M   'P 1'
#
loop_
_entity.id
_entity.type
_entity.pdbx_description
1 polymer ?
#
loop_
_entity_poly.entity_id
_entity_poly.type
_entity_poly.pdbx_seq_one_letter_code
_entity_poly.pdbx_strand_id
1 'polypeptide(L)'
;MRYLKKNKKQKDGRDDMLSEKDCIRVFDGRNGEWLARVRVSPQHQEDVNSIDMGKRTKRKREITSLMAECIVQLSLQTCQDDAPWVLFVPLKKQPRMKLMIEKCTELGVGRMIPVVSDRSAWMVSSNNDDLDVLYGGNSDEENVFDKLELQAIEAAEQCERLSIPIITNEVSLGVQDDEANDRVWSVESLIEEWCRGWEERDVTADKRRLLVCRERGNDGTEGKVLPVIQALYDNPRVAFLVGPEGGWSPEEEAKFDSTCTKYQGKDSPVQCISLGSSVLRAETACMMAVGAWALVHDS
;
A
#
# COMPACT_ATOMS: atom_id res chain seq x y z
N MET A 1 -8.00 16.71 5.25
CA MET A 1 -9.16 17.53 5.76
C MET A 1 -9.65 18.55 4.72
N ARG A 2 -10.88 18.47 4.21
CA ARG A 2 -11.40 19.37 3.15
C ARG A 2 -12.64 20.15 3.61
N TYR A 3 -12.60 21.49 3.50
CA TYR A 3 -13.72 22.38 3.86
C TYR A 3 -14.73 22.48 2.71
N LEU A 4 -16.03 22.35 3.02
CA LEU A 4 -17.10 22.68 2.07
C LEU A 4 -17.29 24.21 2.05
N LYS A 5 -16.86 24.90 0.98
CA LYS A 5 -17.28 26.28 0.69
C LYS A 5 -18.39 26.29 -0.35
N LYS A 6 -19.55 26.86 0.00
CA LYS A 6 -20.76 26.87 -0.83
C LYS A 6 -20.64 27.82 -2.04
N ASN A 7 -21.03 27.34 -3.22
CA ASN A 7 -21.43 28.20 -4.35
C ASN A 7 -22.76 28.91 -3.99
N LYS A 8 -22.77 30.25 -4.02
CA LYS A 8 -23.92 31.08 -3.67
C LYS A 8 -25.11 30.84 -4.61
N LYS A 9 -26.22 30.30 -4.09
CA LYS A 9 -27.57 30.75 -4.44
C LYS A 9 -28.40 30.89 -3.17
N GLN A 10 -28.98 32.07 -3.03
CA GLN A 10 -29.72 32.56 -1.87
C GLN A 10 -31.19 32.17 -2.02
N LYS A 11 -31.81 31.59 -0.99
CA LYS A 11 -33.25 31.77 -0.73
C LYS A 11 -33.60 31.46 0.73
N ASP A 12 -34.43 32.37 1.25
CA ASP A 12 -35.08 32.42 2.55
C ASP A 12 -35.98 31.21 2.81
N GLY A 13 -36.12 30.85 4.09
CA GLY A 13 -37.16 29.93 4.56
C GLY A 13 -36.71 29.10 5.75
N ARG A 14 -37.43 29.23 6.86
CA ARG A 14 -37.26 28.48 8.11
C ARG A 14 -37.28 26.98 7.84
N ASP A 15 -36.17 26.32 8.10
CA ASP A 15 -36.09 24.92 8.46
C ASP A 15 -34.85 24.76 9.34
N ASP A 16 -35.02 24.30 10.59
CA ASP A 16 -33.94 23.86 11.47
C ASP A 16 -33.37 22.51 11.00
N MET A 17 -33.26 22.32 9.69
CA MET A 17 -32.46 21.26 9.10
C MET A 17 -30.99 21.69 9.23
N LEU A 18 -30.30 21.03 10.17
CA LEU A 18 -28.85 20.86 10.23
C LEU A 18 -28.09 21.84 9.32
N SER A 19 -27.79 23.04 9.83
CA SER A 19 -26.97 24.01 9.11
C SER A 19 -25.63 23.36 8.72
N GLU A 20 -25.52 22.89 7.47
CA GLU A 20 -24.31 22.31 6.86
C GLU A 20 -23.09 23.25 6.90
N LYS A 21 -23.28 24.50 7.35
CA LYS A 21 -22.30 25.59 7.27
C LYS A 21 -21.03 25.37 8.11
N ASP A 22 -21.05 24.44 9.08
CA ASP A 22 -19.92 24.21 10.01
C ASP A 22 -19.46 22.73 10.08
N CYS A 23 -19.72 21.95 9.02
CA CYS A 23 -19.34 20.54 8.97
C CYS A 23 -18.18 20.29 8.01
N ILE A 24 -17.33 19.33 8.36
CA ILE A 24 -16.19 18.84 7.57
C ILE A 24 -16.38 17.35 7.28
N ARG A 25 -15.78 16.87 6.19
CA ARG A 25 -15.62 15.43 5.94
C ARG A 25 -14.38 14.95 6.72
N VAL A 26 -14.56 13.89 7.50
CA VAL A 26 -13.49 13.24 8.26
C VAL A 26 -13.49 11.76 7.91
N PHE A 27 -12.31 11.24 7.60
CA PHE A 27 -12.07 9.82 7.46
C PHE A 27 -11.36 9.33 8.72
N ASP A 28 -11.90 8.30 9.35
CA ASP A 28 -11.39 7.79 10.63
C ASP A 28 -10.44 6.60 10.49
N GLY A 29 -10.13 6.18 9.26
CA GLY A 29 -9.25 5.04 8.99
C GLY A 29 -9.89 3.67 9.22
N ARG A 30 -11.12 3.61 9.75
CA ARG A 30 -11.68 2.35 10.28
C ARG A 30 -13.10 2.06 9.83
N ASN A 31 -14.00 3.04 9.94
CA ASN A 31 -15.43 2.85 9.67
C ASN A 31 -15.83 3.52 8.35
N GLY A 32 -15.04 4.47 7.87
CA GLY A 32 -15.25 5.15 6.61
C GLY A 32 -15.34 6.65 6.77
N GLU A 33 -16.17 7.27 5.95
CA GLU A 33 -16.28 8.71 5.89
C GLU A 33 -17.46 9.22 6.71
N TRP A 34 -17.19 10.28 7.47
CA TRP A 34 -18.14 10.94 8.35
C TRP A 34 -18.28 12.41 8.00
N LEU A 35 -19.51 12.92 8.08
CA LEU A 35 -19.77 14.34 8.26
C LEU A 35 -19.60 14.65 9.75
N ALA A 36 -18.57 15.43 10.06
CA ALA A 36 -18.23 15.79 11.44
C ALA A 36 -18.31 17.29 11.66
N ARG A 37 -18.61 17.69 12.89
CA ARG A 37 -18.56 19.09 13.33
C ARG A 37 -17.36 19.31 14.22
N VAL A 38 -16.60 20.36 13.95
CA VAL A 38 -15.45 20.72 14.79
C VAL A 38 -15.95 21.39 16.06
N ARG A 39 -15.51 20.89 17.21
CA ARG A 39 -15.75 21.43 18.54
C ARG A 39 -14.43 21.77 19.20
N VAL A 40 -14.42 22.77 20.07
CA VAL A 40 -13.29 23.04 20.95
C VAL A 40 -13.46 22.19 22.21
N SER A 41 -12.47 21.36 22.52
CA SER A 41 -12.43 20.57 23.75
C SER A 41 -12.21 21.49 24.97
N PRO A 42 -12.75 21.17 26.16
CA PRO A 42 -12.47 21.92 27.37
C PRO A 42 -10.97 22.04 27.64
N GLN A 43 -10.53 23.25 28.00
CA GLN A 43 -9.12 23.60 28.21
C GLN A 43 -8.43 22.65 29.19
N HIS A 44 -7.35 22.00 28.72
CA HIS A 44 -6.44 21.25 29.58
C HIS A 44 -5.16 22.08 29.78
N GLN A 45 -4.74 22.20 31.05
CA GLN A 45 -3.48 22.83 31.42
C GLN A 45 -2.40 21.75 31.51
N GLU A 46 -1.38 21.83 30.66
CA GLU A 46 -0.20 20.98 30.77
C GLU A 46 1.01 21.76 31.27
N ASP A 47 1.78 21.12 32.15
CA ASP A 47 3.07 21.61 32.62
C ASP A 47 4.12 21.36 31.53
N VAL A 48 4.58 22.42 30.87
CA VAL A 48 5.67 22.30 29.90
C VAL A 48 6.97 22.75 30.56
N ASN A 49 7.99 21.90 30.49
CA ASN A 49 9.33 22.25 30.95
C ASN A 49 9.93 23.30 30.01
N SER A 50 10.23 24.48 30.55
CA SER A 50 10.97 25.52 29.83
C SER A 50 12.31 25.78 30.50
N ILE A 51 13.32 26.08 29.69
CA ILE A 51 14.61 26.57 30.16
C ILE A 51 14.62 28.06 29.89
N ASP A 52 14.62 28.85 30.96
CA ASP A 52 14.72 30.31 30.88
C ASP A 52 15.96 30.74 31.67
N MET A 53 16.88 31.46 31.03
CA MET A 53 18.14 31.92 31.62
C MET A 53 18.92 30.82 32.38
N GLY A 54 18.95 29.59 31.84
CA GLY A 54 19.68 28.46 32.41
C GLY A 54 19.02 27.81 33.65
N LYS A 55 17.81 28.23 34.05
CA LYS A 55 17.05 27.62 35.15
C LYS A 55 15.83 26.87 34.61
N ARG A 56 15.65 25.60 35.02
CA ARG A 56 14.45 24.81 34.73
C ARG A 56 13.25 25.44 35.43
N THR A 57 12.29 25.92 34.67
CA THR A 57 11.02 26.48 35.17
C THR A 57 9.85 25.76 34.51
N LYS A 58 8.79 25.51 35.27
CA LYS A 58 7.54 24.95 34.74
C LYS A 58 6.64 26.08 34.29
N ARG A 59 6.27 26.11 33.01
CA ARG A 59 5.32 27.07 32.46
C ARG A 59 4.04 26.33 32.09
N LYS A 60 2.90 26.80 32.59
CA LYS A 60 1.59 26.30 32.17
C LYS A 60 1.29 26.83 30.77
N ARG A 61 1.10 25.94 29.80
CA ARG A 61 0.56 26.31 28.48
C ARG A 61 -0.91 25.90 28.43
N GLU A 62 -1.74 26.83 27.99
CA GLU A 62 -3.13 26.54 27.66
C GLU A 62 -3.15 25.89 26.28
N ILE A 63 -3.50 24.61 26.22
CA ILE A 63 -3.65 23.90 24.95
C ILE A 63 -5.12 23.92 24.60
N THR A 64 -5.44 24.54 23.47
CA THR A 64 -6.78 24.45 22.87
C THR A 64 -6.78 23.22 21.97
N SER A 65 -7.47 22.16 22.39
CA SER A 65 -7.66 20.96 21.57
C SER A 65 -8.95 21.06 20.77
N LEU A 66 -8.93 20.60 19.52
CA LEU A 66 -10.09 20.51 18.64
C LEU A 66 -10.54 19.05 18.56
N MET A 67 -11.85 18.81 18.66
CA MET A 67 -12.47 17.50 18.49
C MET A 67 -13.39 17.54 17.27
N ALA A 68 -13.36 16.50 16.44
CA ALA A 68 -14.37 16.28 15.42
C ALA A 68 -15.48 15.38 15.98
N GLU A 69 -16.67 15.93 16.16
CA GLU A 69 -17.87 15.19 16.55
C GLU A 69 -18.50 14.58 15.28
N CYS A 70 -18.37 13.27 15.08
CA CYS A 70 -18.98 12.56 13.94
C CYS A 70 -20.51 12.54 14.06
N ILE A 71 -21.22 13.15 13.10
CA ILE A 71 -22.69 13.31 13.13
C ILE A 71 -23.37 12.25 12.27
N VAL A 72 -22.95 12.13 11.00
CA VAL A 72 -23.57 11.26 10.01
C VAL A 72 -22.46 10.52 9.26
N GLN A 73 -22.60 9.21 9.11
CA GLN A 73 -21.71 8.44 8.23
C GLN A 73 -22.15 8.67 6.78
N LEU A 74 -21.24 9.20 5.96
CA LEU A 74 -21.47 9.49 4.55
C LEU A 74 -21.19 8.28 3.67
N SER A 75 -20.16 7.51 4.01
CA SER A 75 -19.79 6.30 3.29
C SER A 75 -19.17 5.27 4.23
N LEU A 76 -19.48 4.00 4.00
CA LEU A 76 -18.79 2.89 4.65
C LEU A 76 -17.41 2.72 4.01
N GLN A 77 -16.42 2.30 4.82
CA GLN A 77 -15.19 1.75 4.30
C GLN A 77 -15.46 0.33 3.78
N THR A 78 -15.18 0.10 2.51
CA THR A 78 -15.22 -1.25 1.93
C THR A 78 -14.05 -2.07 2.44
N CYS A 79 -14.27 -3.36 2.74
CA CYS A 79 -13.16 -4.29 2.99
C CYS A 79 -12.21 -4.29 1.78
N GLN A 80 -10.93 -4.47 2.03
CA GLN A 80 -9.88 -4.45 0.99
C GLN A 80 -9.23 -5.82 0.82
N ASP A 81 -9.87 -6.87 1.35
CA ASP A 81 -9.33 -8.22 1.35
C ASP A 81 -9.11 -8.73 -0.09
N ASP A 82 -9.93 -8.28 -1.04
CA ASP A 82 -9.82 -8.67 -2.44
C ASP A 82 -8.94 -7.74 -3.28
N ALA A 83 -8.52 -6.59 -2.73
CA ALA A 83 -7.68 -5.62 -3.44
C ALA A 83 -6.33 -6.24 -3.83
N PRO A 84 -5.72 -5.81 -4.94
CA PRO A 84 -4.47 -6.38 -5.41
C PRO A 84 -3.34 -5.99 -4.47
N TRP A 85 -2.38 -6.90 -4.30
CA TRP A 85 -1.14 -6.60 -3.61
C TRP A 85 -0.05 -6.26 -4.62
N VAL A 86 0.91 -5.42 -4.23
CA VAL A 86 2.09 -5.11 -5.03
C VAL A 86 3.33 -5.42 -4.22
N LEU A 87 4.04 -6.45 -4.66
CA LEU A 87 5.37 -6.80 -4.20
C LEU A 87 6.38 -6.17 -5.15
N PHE A 88 7.20 -5.26 -4.64
CA PHE A 88 8.06 -4.45 -5.49
C PHE A 88 9.51 -4.46 -4.99
N VAL A 89 10.44 -4.43 -5.94
CA VAL A 89 11.83 -4.16 -5.60
C VAL A 89 12.05 -2.66 -5.46
N PRO A 90 12.57 -2.17 -4.32
CA PRO A 90 12.75 -0.74 -4.11
C PRO A 90 13.62 -0.05 -5.17
N LEU A 91 13.18 1.13 -5.59
CA LEU A 91 13.82 1.94 -6.62
C LEU A 91 14.84 2.89 -5.99
N LYS A 92 16.04 2.93 -6.56
CA LYS A 92 17.13 3.82 -6.09
C LYS A 92 16.75 5.30 -6.11
N LYS A 93 15.88 5.70 -7.04
CA LYS A 93 15.49 7.10 -7.23
C LYS A 93 14.20 7.41 -6.50
N GLN A 94 14.33 8.19 -5.44
CA GLN A 94 13.23 8.67 -4.57
C GLN A 94 11.98 9.17 -5.33
N PRO A 95 12.08 10.02 -6.37
CA PRO A 95 10.88 10.51 -7.06
C PRO A 95 10.09 9.41 -7.78
N ARG A 96 10.77 8.37 -8.28
CA ARG A 96 10.12 7.25 -8.98
C ARG A 96 9.41 6.33 -7.99
N MET A 97 10.01 6.14 -6.82
CA MET A 97 9.37 5.43 -5.72
C MET A 97 8.10 6.15 -5.28
N LYS A 98 8.19 7.45 -4.97
CA LYS A 98 7.04 8.26 -4.57
C LYS A 98 5.91 8.16 -5.60
N LEU A 99 6.24 8.31 -6.88
CA LEU A 99 5.25 8.16 -7.95
C LEU A 99 4.59 6.77 -7.94
N MET A 100 5.36 5.71 -7.73
CA MET A 100 4.82 4.34 -7.66
C MET A 100 3.87 4.18 -6.47
N ILE A 101 4.22 4.66 -5.27
CA ILE A 101 3.35 4.60 -4.08
C ILE A 101 2.05 5.37 -4.32
N GLU A 102 2.14 6.61 -4.82
CA GLU A 102 0.97 7.45 -5.12
C GLU A 102 0.04 6.74 -6.11
N LYS A 103 0.56 6.24 -7.23
CA LYS A 103 -0.26 5.64 -8.28
C LYS A 103 -0.80 4.27 -7.92
N CYS A 104 -0.06 3.45 -7.18
CA CYS A 104 -0.61 2.22 -6.60
C CYS A 104 -1.75 2.53 -5.61
N THR A 105 -1.61 3.59 -4.80
CA THR A 105 -2.66 4.03 -3.89
C THR A 105 -3.90 4.51 -4.65
N GLU A 106 -3.73 5.31 -5.70
CA GLU A 106 -4.84 5.77 -6.55
C GLU A 106 -5.56 4.61 -7.26
N LEU A 107 -4.82 3.58 -7.67
CA LEU A 107 -5.34 2.43 -8.42
C LEU A 107 -5.94 1.31 -7.55
N GLY A 108 -6.11 1.54 -6.25
CA GLY A 108 -6.83 0.58 -5.40
C GLY A 108 -5.97 -0.53 -4.78
N VAL A 109 -4.63 -0.45 -4.78
CA VAL A 109 -3.77 -1.46 -4.14
C VAL A 109 -4.08 -1.58 -2.65
N GLY A 110 -4.22 -2.79 -2.13
CA GLY A 110 -4.54 -3.04 -0.71
C GLY A 110 -3.31 -3.23 0.18
N ARG A 111 -2.23 -3.80 -0.37
CA ARG A 111 -0.98 -4.04 0.35
C ARG A 111 0.23 -3.81 -0.56
N MET A 112 1.27 -3.19 -0.03
CA MET A 112 2.53 -2.95 -0.73
C MET A 112 3.69 -3.54 0.09
N ILE A 113 4.48 -4.41 -0.53
CA ILE A 113 5.52 -5.19 0.16
C ILE A 113 6.86 -5.00 -0.55
N PRO A 114 7.89 -4.44 0.12
CA PRO A 114 9.23 -4.37 -0.45
C PRO A 114 9.88 -5.76 -0.48
N VAL A 115 10.55 -6.09 -1.58
CA VAL A 115 11.23 -7.37 -1.80
C VAL A 115 12.66 -7.13 -2.27
N VAL A 116 13.59 -7.99 -1.86
CA VAL A 116 14.98 -7.99 -2.31
C VAL A 116 15.15 -8.93 -3.49
N SER A 117 15.68 -8.40 -4.58
CA SER A 117 16.19 -9.14 -5.72
C SER A 117 17.72 -9.23 -5.68
N ASP A 118 18.30 -10.19 -6.38
CA ASP A 118 19.75 -10.31 -6.59
C ASP A 118 20.36 -8.99 -7.11
N ARG A 119 19.65 -8.30 -8.00
CA ARG A 119 20.11 -7.02 -8.57
C ARG A 119 19.84 -5.82 -7.66
N SER A 120 19.18 -6.05 -6.53
CA SER A 120 19.03 -5.08 -5.45
C SER A 120 19.77 -5.50 -4.17
N ALA A 121 20.65 -6.49 -4.22
CA ALA A 121 21.39 -7.00 -3.05
C ALA A 121 22.23 -5.92 -2.33
N TRP A 122 22.54 -4.80 -2.98
CA TRP A 122 23.14 -3.62 -2.33
C TRP A 122 22.30 -3.06 -1.17
N MET A 123 21.02 -3.40 -1.10
CA MET A 123 20.13 -3.07 0.01
C MET A 123 20.52 -3.80 1.30
N VAL A 124 21.15 -4.97 1.19
CA VAL A 124 21.55 -5.82 2.31
C VAL A 124 23.01 -5.50 2.64
N SER A 125 23.26 -4.36 3.29
CA SER A 125 24.62 -4.01 3.74
C SER A 125 24.67 -3.96 5.27
N SER A 126 25.07 -5.11 5.85
CA SER A 126 25.70 -5.33 7.16
C SER A 126 25.44 -4.30 8.27
N ASN A 127 24.29 -4.40 8.94
CA ASN A 127 24.11 -4.44 10.40
C ASN A 127 22.65 -4.09 10.75
N ASN A 128 21.86 -5.12 11.05
CA ASN A 128 20.64 -5.19 11.87
C ASN A 128 19.48 -4.16 11.75
N ASP A 129 19.52 -3.16 10.87
CA ASP A 129 18.35 -2.31 10.55
C ASP A 129 18.13 -2.28 9.02
N ASP A 130 17.55 -3.37 8.51
CA ASP A 130 17.55 -3.83 7.11
C ASP A 130 16.66 -3.07 6.10
N LEU A 131 16.40 -1.77 6.31
CA LEU A 131 15.72 -0.93 5.30
C LEU A 131 16.26 0.50 5.20
N ASP A 132 17.14 0.90 6.10
CA ASP A 132 17.57 2.30 6.26
C ASP A 132 18.51 2.78 5.13
N VAL A 133 19.20 1.84 4.48
CA VAL A 133 20.11 2.09 3.35
C VAL A 133 19.38 2.62 2.10
N LEU A 134 18.08 2.37 1.97
CA LEU A 134 17.30 2.78 0.80
C LEU A 134 17.02 4.30 0.74
N TYR A 135 17.01 5.00 1.87
CA TYR A 135 16.52 6.40 1.95
C TYR A 135 17.53 7.41 2.48
N GLY A 136 18.79 6.99 2.70
CA GLY A 136 19.87 7.88 3.10
C GLY A 136 19.76 8.26 4.57
N GLY A 137 20.50 7.54 5.41
CA GLY A 137 20.68 7.86 6.81
C GLY A 137 21.25 9.27 7.00
N ASN A 138 20.36 10.21 7.28
CA ASN A 138 20.66 11.35 8.12
C ASN A 138 19.92 11.12 9.44
N SER A 139 20.56 11.55 10.51
CA SER A 139 20.36 11.21 11.92
C SER A 139 19.06 11.72 12.56
N ASP A 140 17.94 11.65 11.85
CA ASP A 140 16.59 11.92 12.36
C ASP A 140 15.76 10.66 12.09
N GLU A 141 15.64 9.82 13.11
CA GLU A 141 15.06 8.47 13.15
C GLU A 141 13.56 8.42 12.79
N GLU A 142 13.20 8.66 11.53
CA GLU A 142 11.87 8.28 10.97
C GLU A 142 12.01 7.01 10.13
N ASN A 143 11.23 5.99 10.50
CA ASN A 143 11.25 4.70 9.80
C ASN A 143 10.89 4.91 8.32
N VAL A 144 11.58 4.20 7.43
CA VAL A 144 11.33 4.25 5.99
C VAL A 144 9.86 3.92 5.66
N PHE A 145 9.26 3.00 6.41
CA PHE A 145 7.85 2.68 6.28
C PHE A 145 6.95 3.88 6.59
N ASP A 146 7.27 4.69 7.60
CA ASP A 146 6.52 5.89 7.97
C ASP A 146 6.49 6.90 6.81
N LYS A 147 7.62 7.06 6.10
CA LYS A 147 7.71 7.96 4.94
C LYS A 147 6.86 7.48 3.77
N LEU A 148 6.84 6.17 3.51
CA LEU A 148 6.02 5.59 2.44
C LEU A 148 4.53 5.62 2.81
N GLU A 149 4.22 5.37 4.08
CA GLU A 149 2.86 5.44 4.61
C GLU A 149 2.31 6.86 4.51
N LEU A 150 3.11 7.88 4.85
CA LEU A 150 2.73 9.28 4.67
C LEU A 150 2.40 9.61 3.22
N GLN A 151 3.19 9.11 2.26
CA GLN A 151 2.91 9.29 0.82
C GLN A 151 1.61 8.60 0.39
N ALA A 152 1.34 7.41 0.92
CA ALA A 152 0.08 6.71 0.69
C ALA A 152 -1.12 7.45 1.31
N ILE A 153 -0.97 8.00 2.51
CA ILE A 153 -1.98 8.85 3.16
C ILE A 153 -2.28 10.08 2.31
N GLU A 154 -1.25 10.81 1.88
CA GLU A 154 -1.39 11.99 1.02
C GLU A 154 -2.12 11.63 -0.28
N ALA A 155 -1.73 10.52 -0.93
CA ALA A 155 -2.37 10.06 -2.17
C ALA A 155 -3.84 9.70 -1.95
N ALA A 156 -4.15 8.93 -0.89
CA ALA A 156 -5.52 8.55 -0.54
C ALA A 156 -6.40 9.77 -0.27
N GLU A 157 -5.88 10.78 0.45
CA GLU A 157 -6.58 12.04 0.69
C GLU A 157 -6.87 12.81 -0.62
N GLN A 158 -5.95 12.80 -1.58
CA GLN A 158 -6.13 13.51 -2.86
C GLN A 158 -7.15 12.83 -3.78
N CYS A 159 -7.21 11.50 -3.79
CA CYS A 159 -8.14 10.74 -4.62
C CYS A 159 -9.45 10.38 -3.92
N GLU A 160 -9.66 10.86 -2.68
CA GLU A 160 -10.83 10.58 -1.84
C GLU A 160 -11.03 9.08 -1.58
N ARG A 161 -9.93 8.31 -1.55
CA ARG A 161 -9.93 6.89 -1.21
C ARG A 161 -10.11 6.72 0.30
N LEU A 162 -11.07 5.89 0.70
CA LEU A 162 -11.38 5.59 2.10
C LEU A 162 -10.58 4.40 2.66
N SER A 163 -9.46 4.08 2.03
CA SER A 163 -8.56 3.02 2.47
C SER A 163 -7.14 3.42 2.11
N ILE A 164 -6.21 3.11 3.02
CA ILE A 164 -4.78 3.33 2.83
C ILE A 164 -4.15 1.94 2.62
N PRO A 165 -3.32 1.74 1.57
CA PRO A 165 -2.62 0.48 1.40
C PRO A 165 -1.73 0.21 2.61
N ILE A 166 -1.76 -1.04 3.09
CA ILE A 166 -0.85 -1.47 4.16
C ILE A 166 0.53 -1.64 3.56
N ILE A 167 1.52 -0.89 4.07
CA ILE A 167 2.92 -1.05 3.66
C ILE A 167 3.62 -1.87 4.74
N THR A 168 4.05 -3.08 4.38
CA THR A 168 4.57 -4.05 5.34
C THR A 168 5.54 -5.01 4.65
N ASN A 169 6.44 -5.62 5.40
CA ASN A 169 7.22 -6.78 4.99
C ASN A 169 6.49 -8.11 5.22
N GLU A 170 5.29 -8.09 5.81
CA GLU A 170 4.51 -9.29 6.08
C GLU A 170 3.79 -9.81 4.82
N VAL A 171 4.11 -11.05 4.45
CA VAL A 171 3.50 -11.78 3.34
C VAL A 171 2.41 -12.75 3.81
N SER A 172 2.33 -13.03 5.12
CA SER A 172 1.51 -14.06 5.77
C SER A 172 0.26 -14.46 4.98
N LEU A 173 0.39 -15.55 4.21
CA LEU A 173 -0.74 -16.26 3.59
C LEU A 173 -1.38 -17.26 4.59
N GLY A 174 -0.82 -17.34 5.82
CA GLY A 174 -1.20 -18.23 6.92
C GLY A 174 -0.97 -17.59 8.29
N VAL A 175 -0.68 -18.40 9.32
CA VAL A 175 -0.61 -18.00 10.73
C VAL A 175 0.43 -16.88 10.96
N GLN A 176 0.01 -15.82 11.68
CA GLN A 176 0.87 -14.71 12.09
C GLN A 176 2.05 -15.24 12.90
N ASP A 177 3.25 -15.03 12.38
CA ASP A 177 4.51 -15.26 13.10
C ASP A 177 5.02 -13.91 13.59
N ASP A 178 4.83 -13.63 14.89
CA ASP A 178 5.21 -12.35 15.51
C ASP A 178 6.72 -12.07 15.41
N GLU A 179 7.55 -13.08 15.15
CA GLU A 179 9.01 -12.94 14.95
C GLU A 179 9.42 -12.63 13.49
N ALA A 180 8.49 -12.73 12.52
CA ALA A 180 8.78 -12.52 11.10
C ALA A 180 8.74 -11.04 10.67
N ASN A 181 8.31 -10.14 11.57
CA ASN A 181 7.98 -8.75 11.25
C ASN A 181 9.19 -7.84 10.92
N ASP A 182 10.42 -8.33 11.06
CA ASP A 182 11.64 -7.60 10.67
C ASP A 182 12.33 -8.18 9.43
N ARG A 183 11.85 -9.30 8.88
CA ARG A 183 12.52 -9.96 7.75
C ARG A 183 12.08 -9.35 6.42
N VAL A 184 13.05 -8.87 5.63
CA VAL A 184 12.82 -8.56 4.22
C VAL A 184 12.91 -9.85 3.39
N TRP A 185 11.93 -10.07 2.51
CA TRP A 185 11.88 -11.26 1.68
C TRP A 185 12.82 -11.16 0.49
N SER A 186 13.59 -12.21 0.23
CA SER A 186 14.20 -12.40 -1.10
C SER A 186 13.16 -12.95 -2.07
N VAL A 187 13.31 -12.67 -3.37
CA VAL A 187 12.45 -13.22 -4.44
C VAL A 187 12.32 -14.74 -4.34
N GLU A 188 13.43 -15.44 -4.06
CA GLU A 188 13.43 -16.88 -3.91
C GLU A 188 12.60 -17.34 -2.71
N SER A 189 12.87 -16.80 -1.51
CA SER A 189 12.13 -17.19 -0.30
C SER A 189 10.64 -16.84 -0.40
N LEU A 190 10.32 -15.73 -1.07
CA LEU A 190 8.97 -15.27 -1.30
C LEU A 190 8.18 -16.29 -2.12
N ILE A 191 8.76 -16.77 -3.22
CA ILE A 191 8.10 -17.74 -4.10
C ILE A 191 7.87 -19.07 -3.39
N GLU A 192 8.87 -19.53 -2.63
CA GLU A 192 8.77 -20.76 -1.86
C GLU A 192 7.65 -20.66 -0.82
N GLU A 193 7.59 -19.54 -0.10
CA GLU A 193 6.54 -19.28 0.87
C GLU A 193 5.15 -19.20 0.22
N TRP A 194 5.05 -18.51 -0.92
CA TRP A 194 3.80 -18.39 -1.67
C TRP A 194 3.27 -19.75 -2.11
N CYS A 195 4.17 -20.60 -2.58
CA CYS A 195 3.86 -21.97 -2.97
C CYS A 195 3.43 -22.82 -1.77
N ARG A 196 4.16 -22.72 -0.66
CA ARG A 196 3.88 -23.44 0.58
C ARG A 196 2.46 -23.14 1.09
N GLY A 197 2.10 -21.86 1.16
CA GLY A 197 0.77 -21.43 1.60
C GLY A 197 -0.38 -21.98 0.75
N TRP A 198 -0.14 -22.24 -0.54
CA TRP A 198 -1.13 -22.88 -1.42
C TRP A 198 -1.18 -24.40 -1.28
N GLU A 199 -0.06 -25.05 -0.97
CA GLU A 199 0.02 -26.50 -0.72
C GLU A 199 -0.63 -26.89 0.61
N GLU A 200 -0.66 -25.98 1.58
CA GLU A 200 -1.34 -26.17 2.86
C GLU A 200 -2.85 -26.37 2.66
N ARG A 201 -3.40 -27.38 3.36
CA ARG A 201 -4.84 -27.73 3.29
C ARG A 201 -5.68 -26.91 4.26
N ASP A 202 -5.25 -25.69 4.58
CA ASP A 202 -6.05 -24.77 5.36
C ASP A 202 -7.12 -24.15 4.46
N VAL A 203 -8.38 -24.30 4.83
CA VAL A 203 -9.52 -23.73 4.11
C VAL A 203 -9.61 -22.22 4.31
N THR A 204 -8.93 -21.69 5.33
CA THR A 204 -8.88 -20.26 5.66
C THR A 204 -7.69 -19.53 5.04
N ALA A 205 -6.72 -20.24 4.45
CA ALA A 205 -5.56 -19.64 3.81
C ALA A 205 -5.94 -18.76 2.61
N ASP A 206 -5.29 -17.60 2.48
CA ASP A 206 -5.53 -16.69 1.36
C ASP A 206 -4.92 -17.28 0.07
N LYS A 207 -5.78 -17.85 -0.79
CA LYS A 207 -5.38 -18.38 -2.10
C LYS A 207 -5.23 -17.29 -3.16
N ARG A 208 -4.43 -16.29 -2.82
CA ARG A 208 -4.04 -15.19 -3.71
C ARG A 208 -2.96 -15.66 -4.66
N ARG A 209 -3.13 -15.39 -5.96
CA ARG A 209 -2.09 -15.75 -6.94
C ARG A 209 -0.99 -14.71 -7.01
N LEU A 210 0.25 -15.17 -7.08
CA LEU A 210 1.40 -14.34 -7.37
C LEU A 210 1.63 -14.25 -8.88
N LEU A 211 1.41 -13.07 -9.44
CA LEU A 211 1.63 -12.75 -10.84
C LEU A 211 2.98 -12.06 -11.00
N VAL A 212 3.96 -12.77 -11.57
CA VAL A 212 5.31 -12.26 -11.78
C VAL A 212 5.35 -11.46 -13.08
N CYS A 213 5.58 -10.15 -12.96
CA CYS A 213 5.72 -9.27 -14.10
C CYS A 213 7.13 -9.41 -14.70
N ARG A 214 7.22 -9.95 -15.91
CA ARG A 214 8.49 -10.03 -16.65
C ARG A 214 8.32 -9.76 -18.14
N GLU A 215 9.42 -9.38 -18.78
CA GLU A 215 9.42 -8.88 -20.16
C GLU A 215 9.75 -9.96 -21.20
N ARG A 216 10.15 -11.17 -20.76
CA ARG A 216 10.82 -12.17 -21.59
C ARG A 216 10.26 -13.59 -21.45
N GLY A 217 9.19 -13.86 -22.18
CA GLY A 217 8.84 -15.21 -22.59
C GLY A 217 9.47 -15.47 -23.94
N ASN A 218 10.72 -15.92 -23.98
CA ASN A 218 11.43 -16.25 -25.24
C ASN A 218 10.73 -17.35 -26.06
N ASP A 219 9.71 -18.00 -25.50
CA ASP A 219 8.92 -19.08 -26.06
C ASP A 219 7.43 -18.69 -26.27
N GLY A 220 7.02 -17.49 -25.89
CA GLY A 220 5.62 -17.04 -25.96
C GLY A 220 4.66 -17.77 -25.00
N THR A 221 5.16 -18.44 -23.96
CA THR A 221 4.32 -19.18 -22.99
C THR A 221 3.71 -18.30 -21.92
N GLU A 222 4.15 -17.04 -21.78
CA GLU A 222 3.63 -16.11 -20.79
C GLU A 222 2.20 -15.67 -21.09
N GLY A 223 1.38 -15.65 -20.05
CA GLY A 223 0.04 -15.08 -20.13
C GLY A 223 0.13 -13.57 -20.29
N LYS A 224 -0.53 -13.01 -21.31
CA LYS A 224 -0.75 -11.55 -21.35
C LYS A 224 -1.61 -11.16 -20.15
N VAL A 225 -1.27 -10.05 -19.50
CA VAL A 225 -1.93 -9.62 -18.25
C VAL A 225 -3.45 -9.59 -18.35
N LEU A 226 -4.02 -9.00 -19.40
CA LEU A 226 -5.49 -8.87 -19.53
C LEU A 226 -6.20 -10.25 -19.59
N PRO A 227 -5.84 -11.18 -20.51
CA PRO A 227 -6.41 -12.53 -20.50
C PRO A 227 -6.25 -13.27 -19.16
N VAL A 228 -5.11 -13.11 -18.47
CA VAL A 228 -4.88 -13.74 -17.18
C VAL A 228 -5.83 -13.16 -16.14
N ILE A 229 -5.89 -11.84 -15.99
CA ILE A 229 -6.78 -11.17 -15.05
C ILE A 229 -8.26 -11.50 -15.36
N GLN A 230 -8.66 -11.55 -16.63
CA GLN A 230 -10.02 -11.96 -17.03
C GLN A 230 -10.34 -13.41 -16.66
N ALA A 231 -9.37 -14.32 -16.78
CA ALA A 231 -9.54 -15.70 -16.34
C ALA A 231 -9.66 -15.85 -14.81
N LEU A 232 -9.26 -14.82 -14.07
CA LEU A 232 -9.32 -14.74 -12.61
C LEU A 232 -10.54 -13.95 -12.11
N TYR A 233 -11.52 -13.63 -12.96
CA TYR A 233 -12.68 -12.82 -12.57
C TYR A 233 -13.40 -13.33 -11.31
N ASP A 234 -13.55 -14.66 -11.16
CA ASP A 234 -14.20 -15.27 -9.99
C ASP A 234 -13.32 -15.30 -8.72
N ASN A 235 -12.01 -15.07 -8.85
CA ASN A 235 -11.07 -14.96 -7.74
C ASN A 235 -10.14 -13.76 -7.99
N PRO A 236 -10.56 -12.54 -7.60
CA PRO A 236 -9.84 -11.30 -7.89
C PRO A 236 -8.53 -11.19 -7.10
N ARG A 237 -8.29 -12.07 -6.12
CA ARG A 237 -7.14 -11.98 -5.22
C ARG A 237 -5.86 -12.29 -5.97
N VAL A 238 -5.17 -11.22 -6.33
CA VAL A 238 -3.84 -11.28 -6.95
C VAL A 238 -2.82 -10.46 -6.18
N ALA A 239 -1.57 -10.84 -6.35
CA ALA A 239 -0.39 -10.15 -5.91
C ALA A 239 0.54 -10.00 -7.11
N PHE A 240 0.97 -8.78 -7.43
CA PHE A 240 1.91 -8.54 -8.52
C PHE A 240 3.33 -8.46 -7.98
N LEU A 241 4.24 -9.26 -8.52
CA LEU A 241 5.67 -9.17 -8.24
C LEU A 241 6.36 -8.38 -9.36
N VAL A 242 6.90 -7.21 -9.03
CA VAL A 242 7.53 -6.29 -9.98
C VAL A 242 9.01 -6.10 -9.65
N GLY A 243 9.85 -6.39 -10.62
CA GLY A 243 11.30 -6.43 -10.48
C GLY A 243 12.01 -5.07 -10.47
N PRO A 244 13.34 -5.08 -10.33
CA PRO A 244 14.14 -3.87 -10.28
C PRO A 244 14.29 -3.22 -11.66
N GLU A 245 14.88 -2.03 -11.69
CA GLU A 245 15.14 -1.26 -12.92
C GLU A 245 15.98 -2.02 -13.97
N GLY A 246 16.75 -3.03 -13.55
CA GLY A 246 17.55 -3.87 -14.42
C GLY A 246 16.85 -5.15 -14.89
N GLY A 247 15.61 -5.42 -14.47
CA GLY A 247 14.96 -6.72 -14.64
C GLY A 247 15.56 -7.81 -13.74
N TRP A 248 15.11 -9.03 -13.92
CA TRP A 248 15.46 -10.18 -13.08
C TRP A 248 16.86 -10.76 -13.39
N SER A 249 17.50 -11.40 -12.40
CA SER A 249 18.71 -12.18 -12.59
C SER A 249 18.42 -13.47 -13.37
N PRO A 250 19.41 -14.08 -14.05
CA PRO A 250 19.25 -15.40 -14.65
C PRO A 250 18.78 -16.47 -13.66
N GLU A 251 19.22 -16.38 -12.41
CA GLU A 251 18.86 -17.28 -11.32
C GLU A 251 17.38 -17.12 -10.92
N GLU A 252 16.91 -15.87 -10.79
CA GLU A 252 15.49 -15.54 -10.54
C GLU A 252 14.61 -16.00 -11.71
N GLU A 253 15.02 -15.76 -12.96
CA GLU A 253 14.30 -16.24 -14.15
C GLU A 253 14.17 -17.77 -14.17
N ALA A 254 15.24 -18.49 -13.86
CA ALA A 254 15.20 -19.95 -13.75
C ALA A 254 14.28 -20.43 -12.61
N LYS A 255 14.21 -19.69 -11.50
CA LYS A 255 13.25 -19.95 -10.41
C LYS A 255 11.81 -19.76 -10.88
N PHE A 256 11.52 -18.70 -11.64
CA PHE A 256 10.19 -18.48 -12.20
C PHE A 256 9.79 -19.59 -13.17
N ASP A 257 10.68 -19.96 -14.08
CA ASP A 257 10.43 -21.01 -15.07
C ASP A 257 10.20 -22.38 -14.42
N SER A 258 11.05 -22.75 -13.45
CA SER A 258 10.89 -24.01 -12.71
C SER A 258 9.60 -24.05 -11.90
N THR A 259 9.22 -22.93 -11.28
CA THR A 259 7.97 -22.82 -10.52
C THR A 259 6.75 -22.92 -11.43
N CYS A 260 6.73 -22.19 -12.54
CA CYS A 260 5.62 -22.25 -13.51
C CYS A 260 5.56 -23.61 -14.24
N THR A 261 6.66 -24.33 -14.35
CA THR A 261 6.67 -25.70 -14.86
C THR A 261 6.09 -26.68 -13.84
N LYS A 262 6.42 -26.50 -12.55
CA LYS A 262 5.92 -27.33 -11.44
C LYS A 262 4.40 -27.19 -11.28
N TYR A 263 3.88 -25.96 -11.33
CA TYR A 263 2.46 -25.69 -11.14
C TYR A 263 1.79 -25.28 -12.44
N GLN A 264 0.81 -26.06 -12.89
CA GLN A 264 0.10 -25.82 -14.14
C GLN A 264 -1.41 -25.79 -13.92
N GLY A 265 -2.11 -25.06 -14.78
CA GLY A 265 -3.56 -25.02 -14.82
C GLY A 265 -4.19 -24.05 -13.81
N LYS A 266 -5.49 -24.27 -13.53
CA LYS A 266 -6.30 -23.31 -12.79
C LYS A 266 -5.87 -23.17 -11.34
N ASP A 267 -5.08 -24.05 -10.74
CA ASP A 267 -4.67 -23.91 -9.33
C ASP A 267 -3.19 -23.57 -9.16
N SER A 268 -2.59 -22.87 -10.13
CA SER A 268 -1.21 -22.39 -10.00
C SER A 268 -1.10 -21.24 -8.99
N PRO A 269 -0.22 -21.36 -7.96
CA PRO A 269 0.06 -20.31 -6.99
C PRO A 269 0.83 -19.13 -7.60
N VAL A 270 1.67 -19.42 -8.58
CA VAL A 270 2.55 -18.45 -9.24
C VAL A 270 2.36 -18.54 -10.75
N GLN A 271 2.31 -17.39 -11.42
CA GLN A 271 2.22 -17.33 -12.87
C GLN A 271 3.02 -16.14 -13.40
N CYS A 272 3.83 -16.36 -14.44
CA CYS A 272 4.49 -15.27 -15.16
C CYS A 272 3.52 -14.59 -16.13
N ILE A 273 3.56 -13.26 -16.14
CA ILE A 273 2.74 -12.43 -17.02
C ILE A 273 3.57 -11.39 -17.76
N SER A 274 3.13 -11.11 -19.00
CA SER A 274 3.65 -10.01 -19.81
C SER A 274 2.69 -8.81 -19.76
N LEU A 275 3.27 -7.62 -19.62
CA LEU A 275 2.55 -6.34 -19.62
C LEU A 275 2.51 -5.67 -21.01
N GLY A 276 2.96 -6.36 -22.06
CA GLY A 276 2.99 -5.87 -23.43
C GLY A 276 4.33 -6.10 -24.11
N SER A 277 4.49 -5.54 -25.31
CA SER A 277 5.70 -5.68 -26.13
C SER A 277 6.84 -4.74 -25.76
N SER A 278 6.56 -3.76 -24.91
CA SER A 278 7.53 -2.73 -24.52
C SER A 278 8.24 -3.13 -23.24
N VAL A 279 9.52 -2.82 -23.17
CA VAL A 279 10.30 -2.84 -21.93
C VAL A 279 9.79 -1.73 -21.03
N LEU A 280 9.26 -2.08 -19.86
CA LEU A 280 8.65 -1.14 -18.93
C LEU A 280 9.60 -0.84 -17.78
N ARG A 281 9.60 0.42 -17.36
CA ARG A 281 10.22 0.81 -16.09
C ARG A 281 9.41 0.20 -14.95
N ALA A 282 10.06 -0.15 -13.84
CA ALA A 282 9.41 -0.79 -12.69
C ALA A 282 8.14 -0.07 -12.20
N GLU A 283 8.17 1.25 -12.00
CA GLU A 283 6.99 2.04 -11.62
C GLU A 283 5.87 1.97 -12.66
N THR A 284 6.22 1.95 -13.95
CA THR A 284 5.26 1.81 -15.05
C THR A 284 4.68 0.41 -15.10
N ALA A 285 5.49 -0.62 -14.84
CA ALA A 285 5.04 -2.00 -14.75
C ALA A 285 4.04 -2.18 -13.59
N CYS A 286 4.32 -1.61 -12.41
CA CYS A 286 3.38 -1.60 -11.29
C CYS A 286 2.04 -0.96 -11.68
N MET A 287 2.07 0.26 -12.23
CA MET A 287 0.86 0.98 -12.64
C MET A 287 0.05 0.21 -13.69
N MET A 288 0.73 -0.37 -14.69
CA MET A 288 0.09 -1.14 -15.75
C MET A 288 -0.54 -2.44 -15.23
N ALA A 289 0.15 -3.15 -14.34
CA ALA A 289 -0.32 -4.41 -13.77
C ALA A 289 -1.58 -4.19 -12.90
N VAL A 290 -1.52 -3.21 -11.98
CA VAL A 290 -2.66 -2.86 -11.12
C VAL A 290 -3.79 -2.25 -11.95
N GLY A 291 -3.49 -1.37 -12.90
CA GLY A 291 -4.48 -0.78 -13.79
C GLY A 291 -5.22 -1.84 -14.62
N ALA A 292 -4.52 -2.88 -15.10
CA ALA A 292 -5.15 -4.00 -15.79
C ALA A 292 -6.08 -4.79 -14.87
N TRP A 293 -5.74 -4.96 -13.59
CA TRP A 293 -6.63 -5.56 -12.59
C TRP A 293 -7.87 -4.70 -12.33
N ALA A 294 -7.68 -3.40 -12.10
CA ALA A 294 -8.75 -2.46 -11.77
C ALA A 294 -9.77 -2.36 -12.92
N LEU A 295 -9.30 -2.32 -14.17
CA LEU A 295 -10.19 -2.28 -15.35
C LEU A 295 -11.08 -3.52 -15.50
N VAL A 296 -10.74 -4.65 -14.86
CA VAL A 296 -11.53 -5.88 -14.91
C VAL A 296 -12.44 -6.04 -13.70
N HIS A 297 -12.00 -5.63 -12.51
CA HIS A 297 -12.69 -5.93 -11.25
C HIS A 297 -13.36 -4.73 -10.58
N ASP A 298 -13.00 -3.50 -10.94
CA ASP A 298 -13.48 -2.27 -10.29
C ASP A 298 -14.65 -1.62 -11.06
N SER A 299 -15.56 -2.44 -11.58
CA SER A 299 -16.71 -2.04 -12.44
C SER A 299 -18.01 -1.85 -11.67
#